data_AF-A0A645BW18-F1
#
_entry.id   AF-A0A645BW18-F1
#
_cell.length_a   1.000
_cell.length_b   1.000
_cell.length_c   1.000
_cell.angle_alpha   90.00
_cell.angle_beta   90.00
_cell.angle_gamma   90.00
#
_symmetry.space_group_name_H-M   'P 1'
#
loop_
_entity.id
_entity.type
_entity.pdbx_description
1 polymer ?
#
loop_
_entity_poly.entity_id
_entity_poly.type
_entity_poly.pdbx_seq_one_letter_code
_entity_poly.pdbx_strand_id
1 'polypeptide(L)' 'MEKDGRHHEPVYEPAIEILQDPEEEVSAGIFVKGGIPIESSDGTTYEIRNRVVLCRCGASKNKPFCDAAHIVEVYKDK' A
#
# COMPACT_ATOMS: atom_id res chain seq x y z
N MET A 1 -13.08 -18.71 4.07
CA MET A 1 -13.43 -19.31 2.77
C MET A 1 -14.87 -19.77 2.85
N GLU A 2 -15.76 -19.12 2.10
CA GLU A 2 -17.07 -19.72 1.85
C GLU A 2 -16.97 -20.75 0.73
N LYS A 3 -17.98 -21.62 0.65
CA LYS A 3 -18.01 -22.88 -0.11
C LYS A 3 -17.90 -22.76 -1.64
N ASP A 4 -17.75 -21.57 -2.20
CA ASP A 4 -17.72 -21.31 -3.65
C ASP A 4 -16.33 -20.97 -4.22
N GLY A 5 -15.32 -20.86 -3.36
CA GLY A 5 -13.94 -20.57 -3.77
C GLY A 5 -13.71 -19.14 -4.29
N ARG A 6 -14.68 -18.23 -4.16
CA ARG A 6 -14.53 -16.84 -4.59
C ARG A 6 -13.92 -16.00 -3.46
N HIS A 7 -12.77 -15.39 -3.74
CA HIS A 7 -12.25 -14.33 -2.89
C HIS A 7 -13.10 -13.08 -3.10
N HIS A 8 -14.01 -12.81 -2.16
CA HIS A 8 -14.73 -11.56 -2.10
C HIS A 8 -13.81 -10.49 -1.49
N GLU A 9 -12.97 -9.89 -2.33
CA GLU A 9 -12.32 -8.65 -1.95
C GLU A 9 -13.40 -7.56 -1.84
N PRO A 10 -13.48 -6.82 -0.73
CA PRO A 10 -14.44 -5.72 -0.62
C PRO A 10 -14.15 -4.69 -1.71
N VAL A 11 -15.22 -4.20 -2.34
CA VAL A 11 -15.13 -3.05 -3.25
C VAL A 11 -14.87 -1.82 -2.38
N TYR A 12 -13.78 -1.12 -2.66
CA TYR A 12 -13.47 0.14 -1.99
C TYR A 12 -13.93 1.33 -2.83
N GLU A 13 -14.46 2.35 -2.18
CA GLU A 13 -14.54 3.68 -2.79
C GLU A 13 -13.13 4.29 -2.93
N PRO A 14 -12.89 5.15 -3.93
CA PRO A 14 -11.61 5.81 -4.12
C PRO A 14 -11.17 6.60 -2.88
N ALA A 15 -10.01 6.24 -2.30
CA ALA A 15 -9.40 7.00 -1.20
C ALA A 15 -7.88 6.76 -1.10
N ILE A 16 -7.21 7.73 -0.48
CA ILE A 16 -5.77 7.68 -0.13
C ILE A 16 -5.65 7.91 1.37
N GLU A 17 -5.05 6.97 2.07
CA GLU A 17 -4.92 6.98 3.53
C GLU A 17 -3.46 6.77 3.95
N ILE A 18 -3.05 7.41 5.05
CA ILE A 18 -1.74 7.18 5.64
C ILE A 18 -1.88 6.07 6.68
N LEU A 19 -1.09 4.99 6.53
CA LEU A 19 -1.08 3.90 7.49
C LEU A 19 -0.02 4.13 8.58
N GLN A 20 -0.37 3.70 9.79
CA GLN A 20 0.53 3.54 10.92
C GLN A 20 0.51 2.06 11.33
N ASP A 21 1.62 1.57 11.88
CA ASP A 21 1.72 0.23 12.47
C ASP A 21 1.93 0.37 13.99
N PRO A 22 0.83 0.42 14.76
CA PRO A 22 0.92 0.58 16.20
C PRO A 22 1.44 -0.69 16.91
N GLU A 23 1.37 -1.86 16.28
CA GLU A 23 1.86 -3.12 16.86
C GLU A 23 3.39 -3.13 16.90
N GLU A 24 4.01 -2.66 15.84
CA GLU A 24 5.47 -2.52 15.73
C GLU A 24 5.99 -1.15 16.20
N GLU A 25 5.09 -0.27 16.67
CA GLU A 25 5.37 1.12 16.99
C GLU A 25 6.15 1.83 15.87
N VAL A 26 5.68 1.79 14.61
CA VAL A 26 6.31 2.48 13.47
C VAL A 26 5.26 3.12 12.57
N SER A 27 5.70 4.02 11.69
CA SER A 27 4.90 4.55 10.60
C SER A 27 4.95 3.58 9.41
N ALA A 28 3.85 3.50 8.64
CA ALA A 28 3.73 2.58 7.52
C ALA A 28 3.53 3.32 6.18
N GLY A 29 3.10 2.59 5.16
CA GLY A 29 2.94 3.09 3.79
C GLY A 29 1.68 3.94 3.55
N ILE A 30 1.48 4.32 2.29
CA ILE A 30 0.29 5.04 1.82
C ILE A 30 -0.68 4.02 1.24
N PHE A 31 -1.86 3.87 1.82
CA PHE A 31 -2.90 2.98 1.32
C PHE A 31 -3.73 3.67 0.25
N VAL A 32 -3.64 3.17 -0.98
CA VAL A 32 -4.38 3.67 -2.14
C VAL A 32 -5.42 2.61 -2.48
N LYS A 33 -6.71 2.97 -2.45
CA LYS A 33 -7.82 2.04 -2.65
C LYS A 33 -8.88 2.61 -3.59
N GLY A 34 -9.70 1.73 -4.16
CA GLY A 34 -10.80 2.06 -5.06
C GLY A 34 -10.39 2.34 -6.50
N GLY A 35 -9.38 1.63 -7.01
CA GLY A 35 -9.03 1.69 -8.43
C GLY A 35 -8.37 3.00 -8.88
N ILE A 36 -7.72 3.73 -7.97
CA ILE A 36 -7.00 4.97 -8.30
C ILE A 36 -5.77 4.63 -9.17
N PRO A 37 -5.64 5.20 -10.39
CA PRO A 37 -4.46 5.01 -11.23
C PRO A 37 -3.20 5.61 -10.60
N ILE A 38 -2.06 4.96 -10.82
CA ILE A 38 -0.76 5.39 -10.31
C ILE A 38 0.20 5.56 -11.48
N GLU A 39 0.85 6.72 -11.54
CA GLU A 39 1.87 7.07 -12.51
C GLU A 39 3.15 7.49 -11.79
N SER A 40 4.28 7.00 -12.27
CA SER A 40 5.62 7.39 -11.83
C SER A 40 6.03 8.72 -12.47
N SER A 41 6.99 9.44 -11.88
CA SER A 41 7.51 10.70 -12.42
C SER A 41 8.16 10.58 -13.80
N ASP A 42 8.54 9.36 -14.21
CA ASP A 42 9.05 9.05 -15.55
C ASP A 42 7.95 8.72 -16.57
N GLY A 43 6.67 8.83 -16.18
CA GLY A 43 5.51 8.51 -17.01
C GLY A 43 5.12 7.03 -17.01
N THR A 44 5.82 6.16 -16.27
CA THR A 44 5.43 4.75 -16.15
C THR A 44 4.11 4.62 -15.41
N THR A 45 3.11 4.01 -16.04
CA THR A 45 1.81 3.71 -15.43
C THR A 45 1.79 2.30 -14.85
N TYR A 46 1.22 2.15 -13.65
CA TYR A 46 1.05 0.86 -13.01
C TYR A 46 -0.36 0.29 -13.29
N GLU A 47 -0.49 -1.04 -13.16
CA GLU A 47 -1.78 -1.72 -13.25
C GLU A 47 -2.79 -1.12 -12.26
N ILE A 48 -3.98 -0.79 -12.73
CA ILE A 48 -5.08 -0.32 -11.88
C ILE A 48 -5.55 -1.49 -11.01
N ARG A 49 -5.45 -1.33 -9.69
CA ARG A 49 -5.81 -2.36 -8.70
C ARG A 49 -6.86 -1.85 -7.73
N ASN A 50 -7.65 -2.77 -7.16
CA ASN A 50 -8.64 -2.44 -6.14
C ASN A 50 -7.99 -1.76 -4.92
N ARG A 51 -6.77 -2.19 -4.55
CA ARG A 51 -5.94 -1.53 -3.54
C ARG A 51 -4.46 -1.84 -3.69
N VAL A 52 -3.61 -0.91 -3.24
CA VAL A 52 -2.16 -1.10 -3.06
C VAL A 52 -1.68 -0.30 -1.85
N VAL A 53 -0.51 -0.66 -1.31
CA VAL A 53 0.20 0.16 -0.33
C VAL A 53 1.50 0.64 -0.97
N LEU A 54 1.67 1.95 -1.08
CA LEU A 54 2.90 2.57 -1.57
C LEU A 54 3.92 2.71 -0.43
N CYS A 55 5.18 2.49 -0.76
CA CYS A 55 6.30 2.67 0.15
C CYS A 55 6.44 4.14 0.53
N ARG A 56 6.54 4.40 1.84
CA ARG A 56 6.79 5.73 2.39
C ARG A 56 8.13 5.83 3.13
N CYS A 57 8.67 4.71 3.61
CA CYS A 57 9.94 4.67 4.33
C CYS A 57 11.19 4.80 3.44
N GLY A 58 11.05 4.57 2.13
CA GLY A 58 12.18 4.61 1.19
C GLY A 58 13.03 3.33 1.11
N ALA A 59 12.84 2.36 2.00
CA ALA A 59 13.69 1.15 2.07
C ALA A 59 13.15 -0.08 1.33
N SER A 60 11.91 -0.04 0.82
CA SER A 60 11.33 -1.17 0.08
C SER A 60 12.22 -1.64 -1.08
N LYS A 61 12.35 -2.94 -1.25
CA LYS A 61 13.00 -3.58 -2.42
C LYS A 61 12.03 -3.77 -3.58
N ASN A 62 10.73 -3.62 -3.33
CA ASN A 62 9.65 -3.73 -4.32
C ASN A 62 9.04 -2.35 -4.65
N LYS A 63 9.88 -1.32 -4.82
CA LYS A 63 9.39 0.04 -5.12
C LYS A 63 8.54 0.05 -6.41
N PRO A 64 7.44 0.82 -6.43
CA PRO A 64 7.03 1.81 -5.43
C PRO A 64 6.19 1.24 -4.28
N PHE A 65 5.98 -0.08 -4.21
CA PHE A 65 5.09 -0.72 -3.25
C PHE A 65 5.76 -1.00 -1.91
N CYS A 66 4.97 -1.06 -0.83
CA CYS A 66 5.43 -1.46 0.50
C CYS A 66 5.65 -2.98 0.55
N ASP A 67 6.77 -3.39 1.13
CA ASP A 67 7.17 -4.79 1.38
C ASP A 67 7.52 -5.04 2.86
N ALA A 68 6.95 -4.21 3.75
CA ALA A 68 7.20 -4.21 5.20
C ALA A 68 8.62 -3.80 5.65
N ALA A 69 9.50 -3.33 4.76
CA ALA A 69 10.83 -2.81 5.15
C ALA A 69 10.77 -1.65 6.16
N HIS A 70 9.62 -0.96 6.28
CA HIS A 70 9.43 0.12 7.26
C HIS A 70 9.52 -0.35 8.73
N ILE A 71 9.28 -1.64 9.00
CA ILE A 71 9.45 -2.23 10.33
C ILE A 71 10.94 -2.31 10.68
N VAL A 72 11.75 -2.86 9.75
CA VAL A 72 13.21 -3.02 9.94
C VAL A 72 13.91 -1.68 10.07
N GLU A 73 13.48 -0.67 9.30
CA GLU A 73 14.03 0.68 9.37
C GLU A 73 13.50 1.51 10.54
N VAL A 74 12.60 0.96 11.36
CA VAL A 74 11.94 1.69 12.46
C VAL A 74 11.41 3.05 11.97
N TYR A 75 10.72 3.03 10.82
CA TYR A 75 10.33 4.25 10.13
C TYR A 75 9.37 5.08 11.00
N LYS A 76 9.61 6.39 11.09
CA LYS A 76 8.75 7.32 11.81
C LYS A 76 8.46 8.53 10.95
N ASP A 77 7.22 8.97 10.97
CA ASP A 77 6.82 10.28 10.47
C ASP A 77 7.60 11.38 11.22
N LYS A 78 8.01 12.41 10.47
CA LYS A 78 8.70 13.58 11.02
C LYS A 78 7.72 14.70 11.33
#